data_AF-A0A7T1P672-F1
#
_entry.id   AF-A0A7T1P672-F1
#
_cell.length_a   1.000
_cell.length_b   1.000
_cell.length_c   1.000
_cell.angle_alpha   90.00
_cell.angle_beta   90.00
_cell.angle_gamma   90.00
#
_symmetry.space_group_name_H-M   'P 1'
#
loop_
_entity.id
_entity.type
_entity.pdbx_description
1 polymer ?
#
loop_
_entity_poly.entity_id
_entity_poly.type
_entity_poly.pdbx_seq_one_letter_code
_entity_poly.pdbx_strand_id
1 'polypeptide(L)' 'MNQEQITQALRLTNNDLVAKLSEEMTTKNLLAVQLTEAQQIIGQLQAEIAELNTQLDEATKPADEIIEGE' A
#
# COMPACT_ATOMS: atom_id res chain seq x y z
N MET A 1 -17.20 -12.00 45.97
CA MET A 1 -15.84 -11.82 45.47
C MET A 1 -15.10 -10.91 46.43
N ASN A 2 -13.87 -11.23 46.80
CA ASN A 2 -13.06 -10.37 47.66
C ASN A 2 -12.28 -9.34 46.82
N GLN A 3 -11.75 -8.31 47.48
CA GLN A 3 -11.04 -7.21 46.80
C GLN A 3 -9.76 -7.68 46.08
N GLU A 4 -9.13 -8.75 46.58
CA GLU A 4 -7.95 -9.37 45.98
C GLU A 4 -8.27 -10.05 44.64
N GLN A 5 -9.38 -10.79 44.57
CA GLN A 5 -9.88 -11.41 43.33
C GLN A 5 -10.21 -10.36 42.27
N ILE A 6 -10.82 -9.23 42.68
CA ILE A 6 -11.11 -8.12 41.76
C ILE A 6 -9.81 -7.51 41.24
N THR A 7 -8.83 -7.27 42.12
CA THR A 7 -7.53 -6.71 41.74
C THR A 7 -6.78 -7.63 40.78
N GLN A 8 -6.82 -8.95 41.02
CA GLN A 8 -6.21 -9.94 40.14
C GLN A 8 -6.89 -9.98 38.76
N ALA A 9 -8.22 -10.00 38.73
CA ALA A 9 -8.98 -9.99 37.48
C ALA A 9 -8.67 -8.73 36.65
N LEU A 10 -8.65 -7.56 37.27
CA LEU A 10 -8.31 -6.30 36.61
C LEU A 10 -6.89 -6.32 36.04
N ARG A 11 -5.91 -6.87 36.78
CA ARG A 11 -4.52 -7.00 36.29
C ARG A 11 -4.44 -7.91 35.07
N LEU A 12 -5.13 -9.05 35.10
CA LEU A 12 -5.17 -9.98 33.96
C LEU A 12 -5.79 -9.30 32.74
N THR A 13 -6.95 -8.66 32.91
CA THR A 13 -7.60 -7.92 31.82
C THR A 13 -6.72 -6.79 31.27
N ASN A 14 -6.02 -6.06 32.14
CA ASN A 14 -5.10 -5.01 31.69
C ASN A 14 -3.96 -5.57 30.84
N ASN A 15 -3.34 -6.68 31.28
CA ASN A 15 -2.29 -7.35 30.53
C ASN A 15 -2.79 -7.85 29.17
N ASP A 16 -3.99 -8.44 29.12
CA ASP A 16 -4.59 -8.92 27.87
C ASP A 16 -4.88 -7.76 26.90
N LEU A 17 -5.37 -6.63 27.42
CA LEU A 17 -5.61 -5.43 26.61
C LEU A 17 -4.30 -4.83 26.07
N VAL A 18 -3.24 -4.81 26.88
CA VAL A 18 -1.91 -4.35 26.43
C VAL A 18 -1.35 -5.27 25.35
N ALA A 19 -1.50 -6.58 25.50
CA ALA A 19 -1.07 -7.54 24.48
C ALA A 19 -1.81 -7.33 23.16
N LYS A 20 -3.15 -7.20 23.20
CA LYS A 20 -3.97 -6.91 22.01
C LYS A 20 -3.61 -5.59 21.37
N LEU A 21 -3.39 -4.54 22.17
CA LEU A 21 -2.97 -3.24 21.64
C LEU A 21 -1.62 -3.33 20.93
N SER A 22 -0.67 -4.09 21.48
CA SER A 22 0.64 -4.31 20.86
C SER A 22 0.52 -5.06 19.53
N GLU A 23 -0.35 -6.06 19.46
CA GLU A 23 -0.65 -6.80 18.22
C GLU A 23 -1.27 -5.87 17.17
N GLU A 24 -2.30 -5.11 17.53
CA GLU A 24 -2.97 -4.15 16.64
C GLU A 24 -2.01 -3.07 16.13
N MET A 25 -1.13 -2.53 16.98
CA MET A 25 -0.11 -1.58 16.55
C MET A 25 0.88 -2.19 15.55
N THR A 26 1.28 -3.45 15.78
CA THR A 26 2.19 -4.18 14.88
C THR A 26 1.52 -4.39 13.52
N THR A 27 0.27 -4.85 13.52
CA THR A 27 -0.54 -5.04 12.30
C THR A 27 -0.72 -3.73 11.55
N LYS A 28 -1.08 -2.65 12.24
CA LYS A 28 -1.23 -1.32 11.64
C LYS A 28 0.06 -0.84 10.96
N ASN A 29 1.20 -1.01 11.62
CA ASN A 29 2.49 -0.60 11.07
C ASN A 29 2.85 -1.42 9.82
N LEU A 30 2.59 -2.74 9.85
CA LEU A 30 2.80 -3.60 8.69
C LEU A 30 1.92 -3.18 7.50
N LEU A 31 0.63 -2.92 7.75
CA LEU A 31 -0.30 -2.45 6.71
C LEU A 31 0.12 -1.09 6.13
N ALA A 32 0.66 -0.18 6.95
CA ALA A 32 1.15 1.12 6.48
C ALA A 32 2.36 0.96 5.53
N VAL A 33 3.28 0.04 5.85
CA VAL A 33 4.41 -0.30 4.97
C VAL A 33 3.91 -0.90 3.66
N GLN A 34 3.04 -1.92 3.74
CA GLN A 34 2.46 -2.57 2.56
C GLN A 34 1.68 -1.60 1.66
N LEU A 35 0.94 -0.66 2.25
CA LEU A 35 0.24 0.38 1.49
C LEU A 35 1.22 1.30 0.75
N THR A 36 2.31 1.68 1.40
CA THR A 36 3.35 2.52 0.79
C THR A 36 4.01 1.80 -0.39
N GLU A 37 4.36 0.53 -0.21
CA GLU A 37 4.94 -0.32 -1.27
C GLU A 37 3.98 -0.47 -2.45
N ALA A 38 2.70 -0.76 -2.19
CA ALA A 38 1.68 -0.87 -3.23
C ALA A 38 1.51 0.44 -4.03
N GLN A 39 1.51 1.58 -3.34
CA GLN A 39 1.44 2.89 -4.00
C GLN A 39 2.65 3.17 -4.89
N GLN A 40 3.86 2.78 -4.46
CA GLN A 40 5.08 2.89 -5.28
C GLN A 40 5.00 2.01 -6.52
N ILE A 41 4.56 0.76 -6.39
CA ILE A 41 4.39 -0.16 -7.52
C ILE A 41 3.36 0.40 -8.52
N ILE A 42 2.23 0.91 -8.03
CA ILE A 42 1.22 1.54 -8.90
C ILE A 42 1.82 2.71 -9.68
N GLY A 43 2.60 3.58 -9.01
CA GLY A 43 3.26 4.71 -9.67
C GLY A 43 4.24 4.26 -10.76
N GLN A 44 5.03 3.21 -10.50
CA GLN A 44 5.94 2.63 -11.48
C GLN A 44 5.21 2.08 -12.71
N LEU A 45 4.14 1.30 -12.48
CA LEU A 45 3.34 0.73 -13.56
C LEU A 45 2.64 1.81 -14.39
N GLN A 46 2.17 2.89 -13.75
CA GLN A 46 1.58 4.03 -14.46
C GLN A 46 2.60 4.73 -15.36
N ALA A 47 3.84 4.90 -14.91
CA ALA A 47 4.91 5.47 -15.72
C ALA A 47 5.26 4.57 -16.91
N GLU A 48 5.38 3.26 -16.69
CA GLU A 48 5.64 2.27 -17.74
C GLU A 48 4.52 2.24 -18.79
N ILE A 49 3.25 2.29 -18.37
CA ILE A 49 2.11 2.39 -19.29
C ILE A 49 2.19 3.66 -20.14
N ALA A 50 2.54 4.81 -19.54
CA ALA A 50 2.66 6.07 -20.27
C ALA A 50 3.78 6.02 -21.32
N GLU A 51 4.92 5.42 -20.96
CA GLU A 51 6.04 5.20 -21.89
C GLU A 51 5.64 4.26 -23.04
N LEU A 52 5.05 3.11 -22.73
CA LEU A 52 4.61 2.14 -23.74
C LEU A 52 3.56 2.72 -24.69
N ASN A 53 2.61 3.52 -24.18
CA ASN A 53 1.63 4.20 -25.02
C ASN A 53 2.32 5.20 -25.97
N THR A 54 3.33 5.94 -25.49
CA THR A 54 4.10 6.87 -26.33
C THR A 54 4.85 6.11 -27.43
N GLN A 55 5.53 5.02 -27.07
CA GLN A 55 6.25 4.17 -28.04
C GLN A 55 5.29 3.56 -29.07
N LEU A 56 4.09 3.14 -28.63
CA LEU A 56 3.07 2.60 -29.51
C LEU A 56 2.54 3.67 -30.47
N ASP A 57 2.24 4.87 -29.98
CA ASP A 57 1.81 5.99 -30.81
C ASP A 57 2.89 6.32 -31.86
N GLU A 58 4.16 6.40 -31.47
CA GLU A 58 5.27 6.63 -32.40
C GLU A 58 5.41 5.53 -33.45
N ALA A 59 5.32 4.26 -33.04
CA ALA A 59 5.43 3.12 -33.94
C ALA A 59 4.22 2.95 -34.88
N THR A 60 3.07 3.53 -34.53
CA THR A 60 1.83 3.42 -35.30
C THR A 60 1.47 4.68 -36.07
N LYS A 61 2.34 5.71 -36.06
CA LYS A 61 2.17 6.88 -36.93
C LYS A 61 2.06 6.44 -38.40
N PRO A 62 1.00 6.87 -39.11
CA PRO A 62 0.82 6.50 -40.51
C PRO A 62 2.01 7.01 -41.33
N ALA A 63 2.46 6.20 -42.29
CA ALA A 63 3.60 6.51 -43.17
C ALA A 63 3.37 7.70 -44.13
N ASP A 64 2.18 8.32 -44.08
CA ASP A 64 1.74 9.35 -45.04
C ASP A 64 2.23 10.77 -44.72
N GLU A 65 2.91 11.03 -43.59
CA GLU A 65 3.56 12.33 -43.32
C GLU A 65 4.88 12.54 -44.10
N ILE A 66 5.35 11.55 -44.89
CA ILE A 66 6.58 11.66 -45.70
C ILE A 66 6.28 12.17 -47.13
N ILE A 67 5.01 12.42 -47.49
CA ILE A 67 4.61 12.88 -48.84
C ILE A 67 3.92 14.27 -48.78
N GLU A 68 4.50 15.24 -48.07
CA GLU A 68 4.21 16.66 -48.31
C GLU A 68 5.52 17.46 -48.30
N GLY A 69 6.25 17.36 -49.40
CA GLY A 69 7.52 18.05 -49.61
C GLY A 69 8.08 17.80 -50.99
N GLU A 70 7.26 18.02 -52.03
CA GLU A 70 7.75 18.36 -53.37
C GLU A 70 8.37 19.76 -53.38
#